data_AF-A0A3C1C6U1-F1
#
_entry.id   AF-A0A3C1C6U1-F1
#
_cell.length_a   1.000
_cell.length_b   1.000
_cell.length_c   1.000
_cell.angle_alpha   90.00
_cell.angle_beta   90.00
_cell.angle_gamma   90.00
#
_symmetry.space_group_name_H-M   'P 1'
#
loop_
_entity.id
_entity.type
_entity.pdbx_description
1 polymer ?
#
loop_
_entity_poly.entity_id
_entity_poly.type
_entity_poly.pdbx_seq_one_letter_code
_entity_poly.pdbx_strand_id
1 'polypeptide(L)' 'LQKGQVWNNDLRCSPEGGNDYFESAVMNPHLVLSDLIAIFHPELMPNYKFNYYKKLNE' A
#
# COMPACT_ATOMS: atom_id res chain seq x y z
N LEU A 1 3.19 -19.20 -8.38
CA LEU A 1 2.72 -17.93 -7.79
C LEU A 1 1.76 -17.29 -8.78
N GLN A 2 0.61 -16.80 -8.32
CA GLN A 2 -0.34 -16.07 -9.17
C GLN A 2 0.37 -14.79 -9.65
N LYS A 3 0.52 -14.63 -10.97
CA LYS A 3 1.21 -13.47 -11.55
C LYS A 3 0.34 -12.22 -11.37
N GLY A 4 0.93 -11.11 -10.90
CA GLY A 4 0.28 -9.80 -10.87
C GLY A 4 -0.61 -9.48 -9.66
N GLN A 5 -0.42 -10.13 -8.51
CA GLN A 5 -1.08 -9.80 -7.23
C GLN A 5 -0.09 -9.54 -6.09
N VAL A 6 1.11 -9.04 -6.43
CA VAL A 6 2.13 -8.71 -5.43
C VAL A 6 2.07 -7.22 -5.15
N TRP A 7 2.06 -6.88 -3.86
CA TRP A 7 2.02 -5.51 -3.37
C TRP A 7 3.18 -5.29 -2.40
N ASN A 8 3.79 -4.11 -2.47
CA ASN A 8 4.86 -3.68 -1.57
C ASN A 8 4.44 -2.38 -0.88
N ASN A 9 4.84 -2.20 0.37
CA ASN A 9 4.49 -1.06 1.22
C ASN A 9 5.48 0.12 1.09
N ASP A 10 6.24 0.18 -0.01
CA ASP A 10 7.26 1.17 -0.30
C ASP A 10 6.77 2.24 -1.30
N LEU A 11 5.46 2.55 -1.29
CA LEU A 11 4.89 3.60 -2.13
C LEU A 11 5.45 4.98 -1.76
N ARG A 12 5.68 5.21 -0.46
CA ARG A 12 6.16 6.48 0.10
C ARG A 12 7.60 6.31 0.62
N CYS A 13 8.51 6.10 -0.32
CA CYS A 13 9.95 6.09 -0.03
C CYS A 13 10.62 7.37 -0.52
N SER A 14 11.50 7.91 0.30
CA SER A 14 12.41 9.01 -0.08
C SER A 14 13.52 8.52 -1.01
N PRO A 15 14.16 9.41 -1.79
CA PRO A 15 15.32 9.07 -2.62
C PRO A 15 16.48 8.45 -1.83
N GLU A 16 16.62 8.80 -0.55
CA GLU A 16 17.65 8.31 0.37
C GLU A 16 17.31 6.94 1.00
N GLY A 17 16.12 6.39 0.70
CA GLY A 17 15.70 5.05 1.14
C GLY A 17 14.88 5.02 2.44
N GLY A 18 14.57 6.17 3.03
CA GLY A 18 13.62 6.25 4.15
C GLY A 18 12.21 5.87 3.69
N ASN A 19 11.57 4.93 4.39
CA ASN A 19 10.26 4.39 4.06
C ASN A 19 9.23 4.82 5.11
N ASP A 20 8.30 5.68 4.71
CA ASP A 20 7.27 6.28 5.58
C ASP A 20 6.33 5.22 6.19
N TYR A 21 6.23 4.01 5.62
CA TYR A 21 5.50 2.93 6.26
C TYR A 21 6.09 2.59 7.64
N PHE A 22 7.42 2.55 7.77
CA PHE A 22 8.05 2.24 9.06
C PHE A 22 8.06 3.43 10.03
N GLU A 23 7.80 4.63 9.54
CA GLU A 23 7.85 5.86 10.32
C GLU A 23 6.46 6.28 10.83
N SER A 24 5.44 6.29 9.97
CA SER A 24 4.13 6.86 10.28
C SER A 24 2.97 5.86 10.30
N ALA A 25 3.12 4.67 9.70
CA ALA A 25 1.99 3.73 9.55
C ALA A 25 1.52 3.17 10.90
N VAL A 26 2.44 2.99 11.86
CA VAL A 26 2.10 2.54 13.22
C VAL A 26 1.19 3.51 13.95
N MET A 27 1.34 4.82 13.69
CA MET A 27 0.47 5.87 14.23
C MET A 27 -0.82 6.05 13.43
N ASN A 28 -0.85 5.55 12.19
CA ASN A 28 -1.99 5.65 11.27
C ASN A 28 -2.47 4.28 10.79
N PRO A 29 -2.83 3.35 11.70
CA PRO A 29 -3.22 1.98 11.33
C PRO A 29 -4.48 1.93 10.46
N HIS A 30 -5.33 2.96 10.54
CA HIS A 30 -6.52 3.10 9.70
C HIS A 30 -6.17 3.26 8.21
N LEU A 31 -5.09 3.97 7.86
CA LEU A 31 -4.63 4.11 6.47
C LEU A 31 -4.06 2.80 5.93
N VAL A 32 -3.33 2.06 6.77
CA VAL A 32 -2.85 0.70 6.42
C VAL A 32 -4.03 -0.22 6.15
N LEU A 33 -5.04 -0.20 7.03
CA LEU A 33 -6.24 -1.00 6.87
C LEU A 33 -7.01 -0.63 5.60
N SER A 34 -7.19 0.66 5.30
CA SER A 34 -7.85 1.10 4.07
C SER A 34 -7.14 0.63 2.81
N ASP A 35 -5.80 0.67 2.79
CA ASP A 35 -5.02 0.11 1.68
C ASP A 35 -5.24 -1.41 1.53
N LEU A 36 -5.24 -2.17 2.63
CA LEU A 36 -5.48 -3.61 2.59
C LEU A 36 -6.90 -3.95 2.15
N ILE A 37 -7.91 -3.19 2.58
CA ILE A 37 -9.30 -3.35 2.10
C ILE A 37 -9.35 -3.13 0.58
N ALA A 38 -8.74 -2.06 0.07
CA ALA A 38 -8.73 -1.80 -1.36
C ALA A 38 -7.96 -2.86 -2.18
N ILE A 39 -6.92 -3.50 -1.61
CA ILE A 39 -6.21 -4.61 -2.23
C ILE A 39 -7.09 -5.87 -2.32
N PHE A 40 -7.72 -6.25 -1.21
CA PHE A 40 -8.45 -7.51 -1.12
C PHE A 40 -9.89 -7.43 -1.61
N HIS A 41 -10.48 -6.23 -1.59
CA HIS A 41 -11.88 -5.94 -1.95
C HIS A 41 -11.99 -4.68 -2.82
N PRO A 42 -11.37 -4.65 -4.01
CA PRO A 42 -11.36 -3.47 -4.88
C PRO A 42 -12.76 -3.01 -5.31
N GLU A 43 -13.75 -3.91 -5.31
CA GLU A 43 -15.16 -3.61 -5.59
C GLU A 43 -15.80 -2.68 -4.55
N LEU A 44 -15.30 -2.67 -3.32
CA LEU A 44 -15.81 -1.82 -2.23
C LEU A 44 -15.21 -0.42 -2.27
N MET A 45 -14.06 -0.24 -2.93
CA MET A 45 -13.31 1.03 -2.95
C MET A 45 -12.88 1.41 -4.38
N PRO A 46 -13.84 1.67 -5.30
CA PRO A 46 -13.52 2.04 -6.66
C PRO A 46 -12.71 3.35 -6.70
N ASN A 47 -11.67 3.40 -7.54
CA ASN A 47 -10.76 4.54 -7.69
C ASN A 47 -10.00 4.93 -6.41
N TYR A 48 -9.81 4.00 -5.47
CA TYR A 48 -9.07 4.24 -4.25
C TYR A 48 -7.62 4.68 -4.53
N LYS A 49 -7.15 5.64 -3.75
CA LYS A 49 -5.77 6.13 -3.77
C LYS A 49 -5.02 5.54 -2.58
N PHE A 50 -4.01 4.73 -2.89
CA PHE A 50 -3.18 4.10 -1.87
C PHE A 50 -2.29 5.09 -1.11
N ASN A 51 -2.05 4.77 0.16
CA ASN A 51 -1.21 5.55 1.06
C ASN A 51 0.20 4.95 1.18
N TYR A 52 0.29 3.65 1.43
CA TYR A 52 1.55 2.94 1.67
C TYR A 52 1.83 1.86 0.64
N TYR A 53 0.80 1.24 0.05
CA TYR A 53 1.00 0.09 -0.84
C TYR A 53 1.03 0.45 -2.32
N LYS A 54 1.98 -0.10 -3.06
CA LYS A 54 2.03 -0.07 -4.53
C LYS A 54 1.99 -1.48 -5.09
N LYS A 55 1.27 -1.65 -6.20
CA LYS A 55 1.25 -2.90 -6.93
C LYS A 55 2.55 -3.08 -7.69
N LEU A 56 3.19 -4.23 -7.55
CA LEU A 56 4.37 -4.57 -8.35
C LEU A 56 3.89 -5.12 -9.71
N ASN A 57 4.35 -4.50 -10.78
CA ASN A 57 4.10 -4.96 -12.14
C ASN A 57 5.37 -5.67 -12.63
N GLU A 58 5.39 -7.00 -12.53
CA GLU A 58 6.32 -7.86 -13.28
C GLU A 58 5.57 -8.60 -14.39
#